data_AF-A0A3D5A9K1-F1
#
_entry.id   AF-A0A3D5A9K1-F1
#
_cell.length_a   1.000
_cell.length_b   1.000
_cell.length_c   1.000
_cell.angle_alpha   90.00
_cell.angle_beta   90.00
_cell.angle_gamma   90.00
#
_symmetry.space_group_name_H-M   'P 1'
#
loop_
_entity.id
_entity.type
_entity.pdbx_description
1 polymer ?
#
loop_
_entity_poly.entity_id
_entity_poly.type
_entity_poly.pdbx_seq_one_letter_code
_entity_poly.pdbx_strand_id
1 'polypeptide(L)'
;MKEFISDFKKLVKLRLTLTVVFSASISFLIGAKQLGGDILWMNWLLLTLGGFLVTGAANGFNEIIEKDLDKLMTRTADRPLPSGRMTTGQALILS
;
A
#
# COMPACT_ATOMS: atom_id res chain seq x y z
N MET A 1 -5.21 16.65 -11.53
CA MET A 1 -3.95 16.05 -11.04
C MET A 1 -3.90 15.93 -9.50
N LYS A 2 -4.21 16.99 -8.73
CA LYS A 2 -4.24 16.93 -7.25
C LYS A 2 -5.24 15.90 -6.70
N GLU A 3 -6.43 15.80 -7.30
CA GLU A 3 -7.45 14.81 -6.90
C GLU A 3 -7.01 13.37 -7.15
N PHE A 4 -6.46 13.08 -8.34
CA PHE A 4 -5.90 11.76 -8.67
C PHE A 4 -4.84 11.30 -7.67
N ILE A 5 -3.90 12.19 -7.30
CA ILE A 5 -2.86 11.87 -6.30
C ILE A 5 -3.48 11.60 -4.93
N SER A 6 -4.52 12.35 -4.55
CA SER A 6 -5.24 12.14 -3.29
C SER A 6 -5.94 10.79 -3.26
N ASP A 7 -6.64 10.45 -4.35
CA ASP A 7 -7.36 9.19 -4.47
C ASP A 7 -6.40 7.98 -4.57
N PHE A 8 -5.26 8.12 -5.26
CA PHE A 8 -4.20 7.10 -5.27
C PHE A 8 -3.63 6.86 -3.87
N LYS A 9 -3.37 7.92 -3.09
CA LYS A 9 -2.91 7.80 -1.69
C LYS A 9 -3.92 7.07 -0.80
N LYS A 10 -5.22 7.24 -1.07
CA LYS A 10 -6.29 6.52 -0.37
C LYS A 10 -6.32 5.05 -0.79
N LEU A 11 -6.27 4.76 -2.09
CA LEU A 11 -6.25 3.41 -2.65
C LEU A 11 -5.14 2.54 -2.06
N VAL A 12 -3.89 3.06 -2.09
CA VAL A 12 -2.71 2.36 -1.57
C VAL A 12 -2.65 2.37 -0.03
N LYS A 13 -3.57 3.08 0.64
CA LYS A 13 -3.56 3.36 2.08
C LYS A 13 -2.17 3.77 2.55
N LEU A 14 -1.65 4.86 1.97
CA LEU A 14 -0.23 5.24 2.07
C LEU A 14 0.34 5.19 3.50
N ARG A 15 -0.41 5.68 4.50
CA ARG A 15 0.05 5.65 5.91
C ARG A 15 0.26 4.22 6.42
N LEU A 16 -0.66 3.31 6.11
CA LEU A 16 -0.57 1.91 6.52
C LEU A 16 0.62 1.23 5.83
N THR A 17 0.73 1.39 4.52
CA THR A 17 1.81 0.82 3.72
C THR A 17 3.19 1.30 4.19
N LEU A 18 3.32 2.59 4.52
CA LEU A 18 4.57 3.13 5.07
C LEU A 18 4.92 2.52 6.43
N THR A 19 3.95 2.34 7.33
CA THR A 19 4.20 1.70 8.64
C THR A 19 4.68 0.27 8.48
N VAL A 20 4.08 -0.50 7.57
CA VAL A 20 4.47 -1.90 7.29
C VAL A 20 5.92 -1.96 6.77
N VAL A 21 6.23 -1.14 5.76
CA VAL A 21 7.57 -1.10 5.16
C VAL A 21 8.62 -0.61 6.16
N PHE A 22 8.27 0.36 7.00
CA PHE A 22 9.15 0.85 8.04
C PHE A 22 9.53 -0.23 9.06
N SER A 23 8.54 -0.99 9.55
CA SER A 23 8.80 -2.11 10.45
C SER A 23 9.68 -3.18 9.79
N ALA A 24 9.37 -3.57 8.55
CA ALA A 24 10.16 -4.56 7.81
C ALA A 24 11.61 -4.09 7.56
N SER A 25 11.78 -2.80 7.23
CA SER A 25 13.08 -2.16 7.03
C SER A 25 13.95 -2.23 8.28
N ILE A 26 13.42 -1.84 9.44
CA ILE A 26 14.15 -1.89 10.71
C ILE A 26 14.48 -3.33 11.08
N SER A 27 13.53 -4.26 10.94
CA SER A 27 13.76 -5.68 11.21
C SER A 27 14.89 -6.25 10.36
N PHE A 28 14.98 -5.88 9.08
CA PHE A 28 16.08 -6.30 8.21
C PHE A 28 17.44 -5.81 8.72
N LEU A 29 17.54 -4.53 9.09
CA LEU A 29 18.80 -3.94 9.57
C LEU A 29 19.27 -4.53 10.90
N ILE A 30 18.33 -4.78 11.83
CA ILE A 30 18.63 -5.44 13.10
C ILE A 30 19.09 -6.88 12.84
N GLY A 31 18.38 -7.62 12.00
CA GLY A 31 18.72 -9.00 11.65
C GLY A 31 20.10 -9.14 11.01
N ALA A 32 20.42 -8.25 10.06
CA ALA A 32 21.73 -8.22 9.41
C ALA A 32 22.86 -7.99 10.42
N LYS A 33 22.69 -7.02 11.33
CA LYS A 33 23.68 -6.73 12.39
C LYS A 33 23.84 -7.90 13.37
N GLN A 34 22.74 -8.55 13.76
CA GLN A 34 22.77 -9.66 14.73
C GLN A 34 23.45 -10.92 14.17
N LEU A 35 23.33 -11.16 12.86
CA LEU A 35 23.96 -12.30 12.18
C LEU A 35 25.46 -12.09 11.91
N GLY A 36 26.01 -10.91 12.24
CA GLY A 36 27.43 -10.59 12.06
C GLY A 36 27.87 -10.45 10.59
N GLY A 37 26.92 -10.37 9.66
CA GLY A 37 27.17 -10.19 8.23
C GLY A 37 27.09 -8.72 7.81
N ASP A 38 27.72 -8.39 6.68
CA ASP A 38 27.57 -7.08 6.05
C ASP A 38 26.11 -6.83 5.64
N ILE A 39 25.69 -5.57 5.75
CA ILE A 39 24.36 -5.16 5.30
C ILE A 39 24.33 -5.19 3.76
N LEU A 40 23.57 -6.13 3.21
CA LEU A 40 23.28 -6.20 1.78
C LEU A 40 22.27 -5.11 1.41
N TRP A 41 22.76 -3.89 1.17
CA TRP A 41 21.94 -2.72 0.85
C TRP A 41 20.99 -2.92 -0.33
N MET A 42 21.39 -3.69 -1.34
CA MET A 42 20.53 -4.02 -2.47
C MET A 42 19.32 -4.85 -2.02
N ASN A 43 19.52 -5.84 -1.14
CA ASN A 43 18.42 -6.67 -0.63
C ASN A 43 17.48 -5.86 0.26
N TRP A 44 18.03 -4.94 1.06
CA TRP A 44 17.23 -4.01 1.85
C TRP A 44 16.38 -3.09 0.96
N LEU A 45 16.95 -2.57 -0.13
CA LEU A 45 16.23 -1.74 -1.09
C LEU A 45 15.13 -2.53 -1.81
N LEU A 46 15.41 -3.76 -2.23
CA LEU A 46 14.43 -4.65 -2.85
C LEU A 46 13.30 -5.01 -1.88
N LEU A 47 13.61 -5.27 -0.61
CA LEU A 47 12.62 -5.53 0.42
C LEU A 47 11.73 -4.32 0.68
N THR A 48 12.30 -3.12 0.76
CA THR A 48 11.53 -1.90 1.02
C THR A 48 10.64 -1.52 -0.15
N LEU A 49 11.18 -1.51 -1.38
CA LEU A 49 10.41 -1.22 -2.59
C LEU A 49 9.38 -2.31 -2.88
N GLY A 50 9.79 -3.59 -2.84
CA GLY A 50 8.89 -4.72 -3.05
C GLY A 50 7.80 -4.78 -1.99
N GLY A 51 8.14 -4.57 -0.72
CA GLY A 51 7.17 -4.52 0.38
C GLY A 51 6.16 -3.37 0.21
N PHE A 52 6.61 -2.21 -0.27
CA PHE A 52 5.72 -1.09 -0.58
C PHE A 52 4.74 -1.43 -1.71
N LEU A 53 5.26 -1.98 -2.81
CA LEU A 53 4.45 -2.34 -3.98
C LEU A 53 3.44 -3.44 -3.65
N VAL A 54 3.85 -4.54 -3.02
CA VAL A 54 2.98 -5.66 -2.65
C VAL A 54 1.91 -5.24 -1.64
N THR A 55 2.28 -4.46 -0.62
CA THR A 55 1.31 -3.99 0.39
C THR A 55 0.33 -2.98 -0.23
N GLY A 56 0.82 -2.12 -1.12
CA GLY A 56 -0.03 -1.18 -1.86
C GLY A 56 -1.03 -1.88 -2.77
N ALA A 57 -0.56 -2.87 -3.53
CA ALA A 57 -1.38 -3.74 -4.37
C ALA A 57 -2.48 -4.42 -3.56
N ALA A 58 -2.11 -5.08 -2.46
CA ALA A 58 -3.06 -5.77 -1.59
C ALA A 58 -4.14 -4.82 -1.03
N ASN A 59 -3.76 -3.59 -0.67
CA ASN A 59 -4.72 -2.58 -0.20
C ASN A 59 -5.69 -2.13 -1.31
N GLY A 60 -5.20 -1.91 -2.53
CA GLY A 60 -6.04 -1.56 -3.67
C GLY A 60 -6.97 -2.70 -4.08
N PHE A 61 -6.48 -3.94 -4.11
CA PHE A 61 -7.31 -5.13 -4.30
C PHE A 61 -8.39 -5.28 -3.23
N ASN A 62 -8.08 -5.01 -1.96
CA ASN A 62 -9.07 -5.02 -0.89
C ASN A 62 -10.20 -4.01 -1.18
N GLU A 63 -9.89 -2.78 -1.62
CA GLU A 63 -10.93 -1.81 -1.98
C GLU A 63 -11.74 -2.22 -3.22
N ILE A 64 -11.11 -2.91 -4.18
CA ILE A 64 -11.81 -3.46 -5.36
C ILE A 64 -12.86 -4.49 -4.94
N ILE A 65 -12.48 -5.43 -4.07
CA ILE A 65 -13.36 -6.50 -3.60
C ILE A 65 -14.48 -5.92 -2.70
N GLU A 66 -14.15 -4.97 -1.83
CA GLU A 66 -15.09 -4.38 -0.87
C GLU A 66 -15.97 -3.27 -1.47
N LYS A 67 -15.79 -2.90 -2.75
CA LYS A 67 -16.45 -1.74 -3.39
C LYS A 67 -17.94 -1.58 -3.05
N ASP A 68 -18.73 -2.65 -3.13
CA ASP A 68 -20.18 -2.56 -2.90
C ASP A 68 -20.56 -2.55 -1.42
N LEU A 69 -19.75 -3.17 -0.56
CA LEU A 69 -19.91 -3.10 0.90
C LEU A 69 -19.49 -1.74 1.44
N ASP A 70 -18.41 -1.17 0.91
CA ASP A 70 -17.91 0.14 1.32
C ASP A 70 -18.93 1.25 1.07
N LYS A 71 -19.77 1.13 0.03
CA LYS A 71 -20.88 2.08 -0.22
C LYS A 71 -21.90 2.13 0.92
N LEU A 72 -22.04 1.04 1.68
CA LEU A 72 -23.02 0.92 2.76
C LEU A 72 -22.46 1.39 4.11
N MET A 73 -21.17 1.72 4.20
CA MET A 73 -20.51 2.08 5.45
C MET A 73 -20.16 3.57 5.51
N THR A 74 -20.60 4.26 6.56
CA THR A 74 -20.35 5.71 6.77
C THR A 74 -18.86 6.08 6.74
N ARG A 75 -17.98 5.17 7.20
CA ARG A 75 -16.53 5.40 7.26
C ARG A 75 -15.84 5.24 5.91
N THR A 76 -16.37 4.43 5.00
CA THR A 76 -15.67 4.00 3.77
C THR A 76 -16.40 4.34 2.48
N ALA A 77 -17.64 4.83 2.57
CA ALA A 77 -18.43 5.28 1.41
C ALA A 77 -17.74 6.39 0.60
N ASP A 78 -16.91 7.23 1.23
CA ASP A 78 -16.14 8.30 0.59
C ASP A 78 -14.82 7.85 -0.09
N ARG A 79 -14.49 6.54 -0.05
CA ARG A 79 -13.33 5.99 -0.77
C ARG A 79 -13.48 6.18 -2.29
N PRO A 80 -12.38 6.23 -3.04
CA PRO A 80 -12.41 6.55 -4.47
C PRO A 80 -13.25 5.60 -5.33
N LEU A 81 -13.28 4.30 -5.02
CA LEU A 81 -14.10 3.30 -5.73
C LEU A 81 -15.62 3.40 -5.43
N PRO A 82 -16.08 3.38 -4.17
CA PRO A 82 -17.51 3.47 -3.85
C PRO A 82 -18.13 4.81 -4.23
N SER A 83 -17.36 5.91 -4.12
CA SER A 83 -17.81 7.27 -4.51
C SER A 83 -17.75 7.54 -6.02
N GLY A 84 -17.26 6.59 -6.82
CA GLY A 84 -17.20 6.70 -8.28
C GLY A 84 -16.10 7.63 -8.83
N ARG A 85 -15.23 8.18 -7.99
CA ARG A 85 -14.08 9.00 -8.43
C ARG A 85 -13.00 8.18 -9.15
N MET A 86 -12.97 6.87 -8.94
CA MET A 86 -12.08 5.94 -9.61
C MET A 86 -12.84 4.70 -10.08
N THR A 87 -12.59 4.28 -11.32
CA THR A 87 -13.17 3.06 -11.85
C THR A 87 -12.46 1.82 -11.31
N THR A 88 -13.16 0.69 -11.25
CA THR A 88 -12.56 -0.58 -10.84
C THR A 88 -11.40 -1.00 -11.75
N GLY A 89 -11.47 -0.69 -13.06
CA GLY A 89 -10.38 -0.95 -14.01
C GLY A 89 -9.14 -0.10 -13.75
N GLN A 90 -9.30 1.19 -13.41
CA GLN A 90 -8.17 2.03 -12.99
C GLN A 90 -7.54 1.53 -11.69
N ALA A 91 -8.37 1.18 -10.69
CA ALA A 91 -7.88 0.62 -9.44
C ALA A 91 -7.10 -0.67 -9.67
N LEU A 92 -7.55 -1.54 -10.60
CA LEU A 92 -6.88 -2.78 -10.96
C LEU A 92 -5.52 -2.55 -11.64
N ILE A 93 -5.41 -1.56 -12.53
CA ILE A 93 -4.14 -1.23 -13.20
C ILE A 93 -3.14 -0.60 -12.22
N LEU A 94 -3.65 0.12 -11.21
CA LEU A 94 -2.84 0.82 -10.21
C LEU A 94 -2.42 -0.07 -9.02
N SER A 95 -3.05 -1.23 -8.86
CA SER A 95 -2.77 -2.21 -7.79
C SER A 95 -1.88 -3.31 -8.32
#